data_AF-A0A1F3T774-F1
#
_entry.id   AF-A0A1F3T774-F1
#
_cell.length_a   1.000
_cell.length_b   1.000
_cell.length_c   1.000
_cell.angle_alpha   90.00
_cell.angle_beta   90.00
_cell.angle_gamma   90.00
#
_symmetry.space_group_name_H-M   'P 1'
#
loop_
_entity.id
_entity.type
_entity.pdbx_description
1 polymer ?
#
loop_
_entity_poly.entity_id
_entity_poly.type
_entity_poly.pdbx_seq_one_letter_code
_entity_poly.pdbx_strand_id
1 'polypeptide(L)'
;MNNFNTKLHTYYFQVVDLWSRLCEEHTKLFEATCAEYAELLENNINKLESLLKEKESIISQINFLDGLRTQIIKKIETETNQKVDSIGNLISLMTEFEEHNNQKHLWRFNQILIDIIEKIQAQNKKNQMFINKAALALQEIKDEVLGQKTYSTYTNRGLKKSKTTEKIVVEKT
;
A
#
# COMPACT_ATOMS: atom_id res chain seq x y z
N MET A 1 2.02 -41.27 12.55
CA MET A 1 1.52 -39.99 12.00
C MET A 1 1.19 -40.21 10.53
N ASN A 2 -0.04 -39.91 10.11
CA ASN A 2 -0.46 -40.00 8.71
C ASN A 2 0.39 -39.06 7.84
N ASN A 3 0.85 -39.52 6.68
CA ASN A 3 1.65 -38.74 5.70
C ASN A 3 1.02 -37.36 5.38
N PHE A 4 -0.31 -37.32 5.33
CA PHE A 4 -1.12 -36.11 5.19
C PHE A 4 -0.84 -35.03 6.26
N ASN A 5 -0.78 -35.44 7.54
CA ASN A 5 -0.59 -34.52 8.66
C ASN A 5 0.85 -33.96 8.66
N THR A 6 1.85 -34.76 8.30
CA THR A 6 3.24 -34.32 8.12
C THR A 6 3.39 -33.26 7.02
N LYS A 7 2.67 -33.42 5.90
CA LYS A 7 2.69 -32.45 4.80
C LYS A 7 2.01 -31.15 5.17
N LEU A 8 0.84 -31.22 5.80
CA LEU A 8 0.10 -30.03 6.22
C LEU A 8 0.86 -29.24 7.29
N HIS A 9 1.56 -29.92 8.19
CA HIS A 9 2.50 -29.30 9.13
C HIS A 9 3.67 -28.58 8.44
N THR A 10 4.19 -29.14 7.34
CA THR A 10 5.21 -28.47 6.52
C THR A 10 4.65 -27.21 5.86
N TYR A 11 3.44 -27.30 5.31
CA TYR A 11 2.75 -26.14 4.74
C TYR A 11 2.46 -25.06 5.76
N TYR A 12 2.10 -25.43 6.99
CA TYR A 12 1.95 -24.48 8.09
C TYR A 12 3.19 -23.62 8.28
N PHE A 13 4.38 -24.22 8.42
CA PHE A 13 5.61 -23.43 8.59
C PHE A 13 5.93 -22.56 7.38
N GLN A 14 5.71 -23.06 6.17
CA GLN A 14 5.90 -22.26 4.95
C GLN A 14 4.96 -21.05 4.91
N VAL A 15 3.71 -21.22 5.33
CA VAL A 15 2.71 -20.16 5.42
C VAL A 15 3.05 -19.16 6.52
N VAL A 16 3.57 -19.61 7.67
CA VAL A 16 3.99 -18.69 8.73
C VAL A 16 5.23 -17.88 8.31
N ASP A 17 6.24 -18.51 7.69
CA ASP A 17 7.47 -17.86 7.21
C ASP A 17 7.18 -16.79 6.15
N LEU A 18 6.66 -17.20 4.99
CA LEU A 18 5.37 -16.68 4.53
C LEU A 18 4.97 -15.25 4.91
N TRP A 19 4.02 -15.23 5.83
CA TRP A 19 3.41 -14.05 6.39
C TRP A 19 4.38 -13.18 7.19
N SER A 20 5.38 -13.76 7.87
CA SER A 20 6.42 -12.99 8.56
C SER A 20 7.19 -12.11 7.56
N ARG A 21 7.65 -12.70 6.46
CA ARG A 21 8.39 -11.98 5.41
C ARG A 21 7.54 -10.91 4.74
N LEU A 22 6.25 -11.18 4.53
CA LEU A 22 5.31 -10.15 4.06
C LEU A 22 5.21 -8.98 5.06
N CYS A 23 5.12 -9.24 6.36
CA CYS A 23 5.11 -8.18 7.38
C CYS A 23 6.40 -7.36 7.36
N GLU A 24 7.56 -8.00 7.22
CA GLU A 24 8.87 -7.33 7.16
C GLU A 24 8.95 -6.39 5.95
N GLU A 25 8.62 -6.87 4.75
CA GLU A 25 8.68 -6.04 3.54
C GLU A 25 7.66 -4.89 3.56
N HIS A 26 6.45 -5.12 4.11
CA HIS A 26 5.49 -4.04 4.28
C HIS A 26 5.95 -3.03 5.34
N THR A 27 6.67 -3.46 6.38
CA THR A 27 7.26 -2.53 7.36
C THR A 27 8.29 -1.63 6.69
N LYS A 28 9.19 -2.20 5.87
CA LYS A 28 10.15 -1.41 5.08
C LYS A 28 9.45 -0.43 4.14
N LEU A 29 8.39 -0.86 3.47
CA LEU A 29 7.61 0.02 2.61
C LEU A 29 6.98 1.18 3.39
N PHE A 30 6.47 0.92 4.59
CA PHE A 30 5.94 1.95 5.48
C PHE A 30 7.00 2.97 5.89
N GLU A 31 8.17 2.50 6.34
CA GLU A 31 9.30 3.36 6.69
C GLU A 31 9.74 4.23 5.51
N ALA A 32 9.90 3.66 4.31
CA ALA A 32 10.25 4.40 3.11
C ALA A 32 9.17 5.43 2.72
N THR A 33 7.89 5.12 2.95
CA THR A 33 6.76 6.03 2.70
C THR A 33 6.72 7.19 3.71
N CYS A 34 7.11 6.95 4.96
CA CYS A 34 7.32 7.99 5.96
C CYS A 34 8.53 8.87 5.63
N ALA A 35 9.64 8.27 5.17
CA ALA A 35 10.83 9.01 4.75
C ALA A 35 10.53 9.92 3.54
N GLU A 36 9.79 9.43 2.56
CA GLU A 36 9.33 10.23 1.41
C GLU A 36 8.55 11.47 1.86
N TYR A 37 7.69 11.35 2.88
CA TYR A 37 6.99 12.50 3.44
C TYR A 37 7.93 13.55 4.02
N ALA A 38 8.96 13.12 4.76
CA ALA A 38 9.95 14.02 5.32
C ALA A 38 10.74 14.76 4.23
N GLU A 39 11.20 14.04 3.20
CA GLU A 39 11.92 14.65 2.08
C GLU A 39 11.06 15.59 1.24
N LEU A 40 9.75 15.32 1.11
CA LEU A 40 8.80 16.24 0.47
C LEU A 40 8.71 17.56 1.25
N LEU A 41 8.74 17.52 2.58
CA LEU A 41 8.72 18.72 3.41
C LEU A 41 10.03 19.52 3.29
N GLU A 42 11.16 18.83 3.18
CA GLU A 42 12.49 19.43 3.02
C GLU A 42 12.79 19.86 1.57
N ASN A 43 11.89 19.55 0.62
CA ASN A 43 12.02 19.84 -0.81
C ASN A 43 13.30 19.23 -1.44
N ASN A 44 13.72 18.06 -0.97
CA ASN A 44 14.94 17.40 -1.41
C ASN A 44 14.67 16.42 -2.57
N ILE A 45 14.55 16.96 -3.78
CA ILE A 45 14.16 16.20 -4.98
C ILE A 45 15.12 15.04 -5.28
N ASN A 46 16.43 15.23 -5.11
CA ASN A 46 17.42 14.19 -5.39
C ASN A 46 17.26 12.98 -4.45
N LYS A 47 16.99 13.23 -3.17
CA LYS A 47 16.77 12.15 -2.19
C LYS A 47 15.41 11.49 -2.41
N LEU A 48 14.41 12.24 -2.85
CA LEU A 48 13.11 11.70 -3.26
C LEU A 48 13.25 10.68 -4.39
N GLU A 49 14.05 10.95 -5.41
CA GLU A 49 14.29 10.00 -6.51
C GLU A 49 14.94 8.69 -6.02
N SER A 50 15.89 8.78 -5.08
CA SER A 50 16.50 7.58 -4.49
C SER A 50 15.50 6.74 -3.68
N LEU A 51 14.63 7.40 -2.90
CA LEU A 51 13.58 6.74 -2.13
C LEU A 51 12.51 6.10 -3.01
N LEU A 52 12.18 6.71 -4.15
CA LEU A 52 11.24 6.13 -5.11
C LEU A 52 11.78 4.81 -5.68
N LYS A 53 13.07 4.76 -6.05
CA LYS A 53 13.71 3.51 -6.52
C LYS A 53 13.73 2.43 -5.45
N GLU A 54 13.99 2.81 -4.20
CA GLU A 54 13.93 1.89 -3.07
C GLU A 54 12.51 1.33 -2.87
N LYS A 55 11.48 2.19 -2.89
CA LYS A 55 10.08 1.77 -2.81
C LYS A 55 9.70 0.81 -3.94
N GLU A 56 10.13 1.09 -5.18
CA GLU A 56 9.89 0.20 -6.33
C GLU A 56 10.52 -1.18 -6.14
N SER A 57 11.73 -1.24 -5.57
CA SER A 57 12.40 -2.49 -5.23
C SER A 57 11.63 -3.28 -4.17
N ILE A 58 11.21 -2.61 -3.09
CA ILE A 58 10.41 -3.24 -2.02
C ILE A 58 9.07 -3.75 -2.56
N ILE A 59 8.36 -2.96 -3.37
CA ILE A 59 7.08 -3.35 -3.99
C ILE A 59 7.29 -4.58 -4.89
N SER A 60 8.38 -4.63 -5.64
CA SER A 60 8.71 -5.79 -6.47
C SER A 60 8.92 -7.05 -5.62
N GLN A 61 9.59 -6.91 -4.47
CA GLN A 61 9.78 -8.00 -3.52
C GLN A 61 8.46 -8.47 -2.89
N ILE A 62 7.57 -7.53 -2.52
CA ILE A 62 6.22 -7.85 -2.03
C ILE A 62 5.42 -8.63 -3.09
N ASN A 63 5.44 -8.18 -4.34
CA ASN A 63 4.75 -8.85 -5.44
C ASN A 63 5.26 -10.28 -5.66
N PHE A 64 6.57 -10.49 -5.54
CA PHE A 64 7.16 -11.82 -5.58
C PHE A 64 6.64 -12.72 -4.44
N LEU A 65 6.62 -12.21 -3.20
CA LEU A 65 6.10 -12.93 -2.04
C LEU A 65 4.61 -13.25 -2.18
N ASP A 66 3.81 -12.34 -2.73
CA ASP A 66 2.38 -12.57 -3.02
C ASP A 66 2.16 -13.62 -4.12
N GLY A 67 3.08 -13.68 -5.10
CA GLY A 67 3.16 -14.76 -6.07
C GLY A 67 3.39 -16.12 -5.39
N LEU A 68 4.36 -16.18 -4.48
CA LEU A 68 4.62 -17.39 -3.67
C LEU A 68 3.41 -17.77 -2.80
N ARG A 69 2.75 -16.78 -2.19
CA ARG A 69 1.52 -16.98 -1.39
C ARG A 69 0.48 -17.71 -2.21
N THR A 70 0.22 -17.20 -3.42
CA THR A 70 -0.76 -17.77 -4.33
C THR A 70 -0.40 -19.21 -4.73
N GLN A 71 0.88 -19.49 -4.95
CA GLN A 71 1.35 -20.84 -5.28
C GLN A 71 1.20 -21.82 -4.10
N ILE A 72 1.54 -21.40 -2.88
CA ILE A 72 1.41 -22.23 -1.67
C ILE A 72 -0.07 -22.53 -1.40
N ILE A 73 -0.94 -21.53 -1.47
CA ILE A 73 -2.40 -21.72 -1.30
C ILE A 73 -2.92 -22.74 -2.32
N LYS A 74 -2.58 -22.61 -3.60
CA LYS A 74 -3.00 -23.58 -4.63
C LYS A 74 -2.52 -25.00 -4.35
N LYS A 75 -1.29 -25.16 -3.83
CA LYS A 75 -0.76 -26.48 -3.44
C LYS A 75 -1.55 -27.07 -2.27
N ILE A 76 -1.82 -26.26 -1.25
CA ILE A 76 -2.64 -26.64 -0.10
C ILE A 76 -4.02 -27.09 -0.58
N GLU A 77 -4.68 -26.32 -1.45
CA GLU A 77 -6.01 -26.67 -1.98
C GLU A 77 -6.00 -28.01 -2.73
N THR A 78 -4.97 -28.22 -3.56
CA THR A 78 -4.83 -29.45 -4.35
C THR A 78 -4.58 -30.67 -3.47
N GLU A 79 -3.76 -30.54 -2.43
CA GLU A 79 -3.38 -31.67 -1.57
C GLU A 79 -4.38 -31.96 -0.45
N THR A 80 -5.13 -30.95 0.00
CA THR A 80 -6.15 -31.10 1.05
C THR A 80 -7.55 -31.34 0.50
N ASN A 81 -7.76 -31.09 -0.80
CA ASN A 81 -9.08 -31.05 -1.43
C ASN A 81 -10.05 -30.09 -0.71
N GLN A 82 -9.51 -29.10 -0.01
CA GLN A 82 -10.27 -28.03 0.65
C GLN A 82 -10.00 -26.72 -0.07
N LYS A 83 -11.07 -26.01 -0.41
CA LYS A 83 -10.97 -24.71 -1.06
C LYS A 83 -10.62 -23.63 -0.04
N VAL A 84 -9.63 -22.79 -0.36
CA VAL A 84 -9.16 -21.71 0.50
C VAL A 84 -9.54 -20.38 -0.15
N ASP A 85 -10.80 -20.01 0.00
CA ASP A 85 -11.36 -18.78 -0.58
C ASP A 85 -11.00 -17.51 0.21
N SER A 86 -10.61 -17.66 1.47
CA SER A 86 -10.26 -16.55 2.35
C SER A 86 -9.12 -16.90 3.30
N ILE A 87 -8.46 -15.85 3.82
CA ILE A 87 -7.47 -16.01 4.89
C ILE A 87 -8.07 -16.63 6.15
N GLY A 88 -9.37 -16.41 6.42
CA GLY A 88 -10.08 -17.05 7.51
C GLY A 88 -10.16 -18.58 7.35
N ASN A 89 -10.36 -19.07 6.12
CA ASN A 89 -10.30 -20.50 5.81
C ASN A 89 -8.89 -21.05 6.03
N LEU A 90 -7.86 -20.32 5.58
CA LEU A 90 -6.47 -20.73 5.77
C LEU A 90 -6.10 -20.80 7.26
N ILE A 91 -6.47 -19.80 8.05
CA ILE A 91 -6.23 -19.81 9.51
C ILE A 91 -6.96 -20.98 10.16
N SER A 92 -8.21 -21.24 9.78
CA SER A 92 -8.98 -22.37 10.31
C SER A 92 -8.33 -23.71 10.01
N LEU A 93 -7.84 -23.90 8.77
CA LEU A 93 -7.11 -25.10 8.34
C LEU A 93 -5.81 -25.30 9.13
N MET A 94 -5.17 -24.21 9.53
CA MET A 94 -3.90 -24.23 10.24
C MET A 94 -4.05 -24.27 11.77
N THR A 95 -5.27 -24.10 12.30
CA THR A 95 -5.53 -23.96 13.75
C THR A 95 -5.10 -25.20 14.53
N GLU A 96 -5.26 -26.40 13.96
CA GLU A 96 -4.85 -27.66 14.59
C GLU A 96 -3.33 -27.73 14.90
N PHE A 97 -2.50 -26.99 14.14
CA PHE A 97 -1.06 -26.89 14.37
C PHE A 97 -0.69 -25.74 15.32
N GLU A 98 -1.55 -24.73 15.46
CA GLU A 98 -1.37 -23.61 16.39
C GLU A 98 -1.72 -24.00 17.83
N GLU A 99 -2.73 -24.86 18.02
CA GLU A 99 -3.20 -25.32 19.33
C GLU A 99 -2.15 -26.17 20.07
N HIS A 100 -1.36 -26.97 19.35
CA HIS A 100 -0.29 -27.77 19.95
C HIS A 100 0.83 -26.96 20.58
N ASN A 101 1.02 -25.70 20.16
CA ASN A 101 2.06 -24.81 20.68
C ASN A 101 1.51 -23.57 21.41
N ASN A 102 0.18 -23.46 21.57
CA ASN A 102 -0.51 -22.28 22.12
C ASN A 102 -0.12 -20.96 21.43
N GLN A 103 0.18 -21.01 20.13
CA GLN A 103 0.77 -19.90 19.38
C GLN A 103 -0.06 -19.60 18.13
N LYS A 104 -0.80 -18.48 18.17
CA LYS A 104 -1.64 -17.98 17.07
C LYS A 104 -0.84 -17.15 16.05
N HIS A 105 0.27 -17.70 15.55
CA HIS A 105 1.24 -16.96 14.74
C HIS A 105 0.66 -16.40 13.46
N LEU A 106 -0.04 -17.23 12.68
CA LEU A 106 -0.57 -16.82 11.39
C LEU A 106 -1.63 -15.73 11.56
N TRP A 107 -2.51 -15.89 12.56
CA TRP A 107 -3.49 -14.87 12.92
C TRP A 107 -2.80 -13.56 13.33
N ARG A 108 -1.77 -13.60 14.18
CA ARG A 108 -1.02 -12.41 14.63
C ARG A 108 -0.35 -11.70 13.46
N PHE A 109 0.38 -12.42 12.62
CA PHE A 109 1.02 -11.81 11.45
C PHE A 109 -0.01 -11.22 10.48
N ASN A 110 -1.14 -11.89 10.28
CA ASN A 110 -2.21 -11.32 9.45
C ASN A 110 -2.76 -10.01 10.04
N GLN A 111 -2.96 -9.92 11.36
CA GLN A 111 -3.38 -8.67 12.00
C GLN A 111 -2.32 -7.57 11.81
N ILE A 112 -1.05 -7.89 12.05
CA ILE A 112 0.07 -6.95 11.87
C ILE A 112 0.12 -6.45 10.42
N LEU A 113 -0.02 -7.35 9.44
CA LEU A 113 0.02 -7.02 8.03
C LEU A 113 -1.10 -6.06 7.62
N ILE A 114 -2.34 -6.32 8.07
CA ILE A 114 -3.48 -5.42 7.85
C ILE A 114 -3.17 -4.03 8.44
N ASP A 115 -2.72 -3.99 9.68
CA ASP A 115 -2.45 -2.75 10.41
C ASP A 115 -1.35 -1.91 9.72
N ILE A 116 -0.31 -2.56 9.18
CA ILE A 116 0.76 -1.90 8.41
C ILE A 116 0.22 -1.38 7.07
N ILE A 117 -0.56 -2.18 6.33
CA ILE A 117 -1.13 -1.77 5.05
C ILE A 117 -2.02 -0.54 5.21
N GLU A 118 -2.87 -0.50 6.24
CA GLU A 118 -3.71 0.66 6.53
C GLU A 118 -2.88 1.92 6.83
N LYS A 119 -1.79 1.77 7.59
CA LYS A 119 -0.85 2.88 7.87
C LYS A 119 -0.16 3.38 6.60
N ILE A 120 0.28 2.49 5.71
CA ILE A 120 0.85 2.85 4.40
C ILE A 120 -0.16 3.64 3.59
N GLN A 121 -1.40 3.16 3.47
CA GLN A 121 -2.45 3.83 2.71
C GLN A 121 -2.76 5.22 3.27
N ALA A 122 -2.85 5.35 4.60
CA ALA A 122 -3.07 6.63 5.26
C ALA A 122 -1.90 7.60 5.02
N GLN A 123 -0.66 7.13 5.08
CA GLN A 123 0.51 7.97 4.85
C GLN A 123 0.64 8.38 3.38
N ASN A 124 0.43 7.45 2.43
CA ASN A 124 0.40 7.77 1.00
C ASN A 124 -0.64 8.85 0.68
N LYS A 125 -1.82 8.81 1.30
CA LYS A 125 -2.85 9.85 1.16
C LYS A 125 -2.36 11.23 1.64
N LYS A 126 -1.60 11.27 2.74
CA LYS A 126 -0.97 12.51 3.23
C LYS A 126 0.07 13.03 2.25
N ASN A 127 0.95 12.16 1.76
CA ASN A 127 1.98 12.52 0.77
C ASN A 127 1.34 13.10 -0.49
N GLN A 128 0.27 12.47 -0.99
CA GLN A 128 -0.47 12.93 -2.16
C GLN A 128 -1.12 14.30 -1.95
N MET A 129 -1.72 14.53 -0.78
CA MET A 129 -2.31 15.83 -0.43
C MET A 129 -1.25 16.94 -0.40
N PHE A 130 -0.04 16.65 0.11
CA PHE A 130 1.06 17.60 0.14
C PHE A 130 1.52 17.98 -1.27
N ILE A 131 1.76 16.98 -2.13
CA ILE A 131 2.14 17.20 -3.53
C ILE A 131 1.08 18.05 -4.26
N ASN A 132 -0.21 17.75 -4.07
CA ASN A 132 -1.29 18.51 -4.69
C ASN A 132 -1.30 19.98 -4.25
N LYS A 133 -1.01 20.27 -2.96
CA LYS A 133 -0.89 21.63 -2.46
C LYS A 133 0.31 22.36 -3.06
N ALA A 134 1.46 21.70 -3.16
CA ALA A 134 2.66 22.27 -3.78
C ALA A 134 2.42 22.61 -5.27
N ALA A 135 1.78 21.69 -6.02
CA ALA A 135 1.43 21.91 -7.42
C ALA A 135 0.46 23.10 -7.61
N LEU A 136 -0.47 23.29 -6.66
CA LEU A 136 -1.36 24.45 -6.66
C LEU A 136 -0.61 25.76 -6.45
N ALA A 137 0.26 25.83 -5.44
CA ALA A 137 1.06 27.02 -5.19
C ALA A 137 1.93 27.41 -6.40
N LEU A 138 2.53 26.42 -7.07
CA LEU A 138 3.29 26.66 -8.31
C LEU A 138 2.42 27.17 -9.45
N GLN A 139 1.20 26.66 -9.59
CA GLN A 139 0.26 27.15 -10.60
C GLN A 139 -0.20 28.57 -10.31
N GLU A 140 -0.45 28.93 -9.05
CA GLU A 140 -0.81 30.29 -8.64
C GLU A 140 0.33 31.28 -8.95
N ILE A 141 1.57 30.93 -8.60
CA ILE A 141 2.76 31.74 -8.95
C ILE A 141 2.86 31.92 -10.47
N LYS A 142 2.66 30.84 -11.24
CA LYS A 142 2.69 30.89 -12.70
C LYS A 142 1.59 31.81 -13.26
N ASP A 143 0.37 31.69 -12.75
CA ASP A 143 -0.79 32.47 -13.18
C ASP A 143 -0.61 33.96 -12.85
N GLU A 144 0.03 34.29 -11.72
CA GLU A 144 0.44 35.65 -11.35
C GLU A 144 1.50 36.21 -12.30
N VAL A 145 2.55 35.43 -12.60
CA VAL A 145 3.63 35.83 -13.52
C VAL A 145 3.12 36.03 -14.95
N LEU A 146 2.15 35.22 -15.39
CA LEU A 146 1.57 35.29 -16.73
C LEU A 146 0.34 36.22 -16.83
N GLY A 147 -0.14 36.76 -15.70
CA GLY A 147 -1.29 37.68 -15.66
C GLY A 147 -2.66 37.05 -15.97
N GLN A 148 -2.81 35.72 -15.94
CA GLN A 148 -4.05 35.00 -16.24
C GLN A 148 -4.69 34.47 -14.95
N LYS A 149 -5.73 35.12 -14.41
CA LYS A 149 -6.42 34.63 -13.19
C LYS A 149 -7.44 33.53 -13.51
N THR A 150 -7.09 32.27 -13.24
CA THR A 150 -8.00 31.12 -13.41
C THR A 150 -8.48 30.59 -12.05
N TYR A 151 -9.66 30.99 -11.57
CA TYR A 151 -10.20 30.48 -10.30
C TYR A 151 -10.71 29.05 -10.44
N SER A 152 -10.11 28.11 -9.71
CA SER A 152 -10.56 26.71 -9.62
C SER A 152 -10.89 26.34 -8.18
N THR A 153 -12.11 25.87 -7.93
CA THR A 153 -12.51 25.33 -6.62
C THR A 153 -12.49 23.80 -6.64
N TYR A 154 -12.17 23.19 -5.50
CA TYR A 154 -12.00 21.74 -5.37
C TYR A 154 -13.06 21.08 -4.49
N THR A 155 -13.34 19.82 -4.77
CA THR A 155 -14.19 18.96 -3.93
C THR A 155 -13.34 18.21 -2.90
N ASN A 156 -13.98 17.61 -1.89
CA ASN A 156 -13.34 16.87 -0.78
C ASN A 156 -12.44 15.68 -1.20
N ARG A 157 -12.34 15.38 -2.50
CA ARG A 157 -11.47 14.35 -3.11
C ARG A 157 -10.29 14.92 -3.89
N GLY A 158 -10.09 16.24 -3.91
CA GLY A 158 -8.98 16.87 -4.64
C GLY A 158 -9.18 16.97 -6.16
N LEU A 159 -10.38 16.68 -6.68
CA LEU A 159 -10.71 16.87 -8.10
C LEU A 159 -11.09 18.33 -8.39
N LYS A 160 -10.54 18.86 -9.49
CA LYS A 160 -10.64 20.26 -9.94
C LYS A 160 -11.98 20.52 -10.64
N LYS A 161 -12.75 21.53 -10.20
CA LYS A 161 -13.85 22.13 -10.97
C LYS A 161 -13.44 23.56 -11.35
N SER A 162 -13.16 23.79 -12.62
CA SER A 162 -12.95 25.14 -13.16
C SER A 162 -14.29 25.74 -13.61
N LYS A 163 -14.54 27.00 -13.24
CA LYS A 163 -15.51 27.87 -13.91
C LYS A 163 -14.71 28.99 -14.55
N THR A 164 -14.63 28.99 -15.88
CA THR A 164 -14.09 30.11 -16.64
C THR A 164 -15.15 31.20 -16.67
N THR A 165 -14.89 32.35 -16.05
CA THR A 165 -15.74 33.52 -16.21
C THR A 165 -15.03 34.43 -17.22
N GLU A 166 -15.46 34.37 -18.48
CA GLU A 166 -15.04 35.35 -19.48
C GLU A 166 -15.66 36.70 -19.12
N LYS A 167 -14.84 37.74 -18.98
CA LYS A 167 -15.32 39.12 -18.92
C LYS A 167 -15.86 39.47 -20.29
N ILE A 168 -17.17 39.61 -20.41
CA ILE A 168 -17.80 40.27 -21.56
C ILE A 168 -17.33 41.73 -21.52
N VAL A 169 -16.42 42.09 -22.44
CA VAL A 169 -16.10 43.48 -22.72
C VAL A 169 -17.30 44.03 -23.48
N VAL A 170 -18.07 44.89 -22.83
CA VAL A 170 -19.14 45.65 -23.46
C VAL A 170 -18.47 46.78 -24.25
N GLU A 171 -18.34 46.61 -25.56
CA GLU A 171 -18.01 47.71 -26.47
C GLU A 171 -19.20 48.68 -26.52
N LYS A 172 -18.98 49.90 -26.01
CA LYS A 172 -19.82 51.07 -26.32
C LYS A 172 -19.08 51.90 -27.36
N THR A 173 -19.56 51.89 -28.59
CA THR A 173 -19.86 53.08 -29.44
C THR A 173 -20.43 52.64 -30.78
#